data_AF-A0AAE5H3V5-F1
#
_entry.id   AF-A0AAE5H3V5-F1
#
_cell.length_a   1.000
_cell.length_b   1.000
_cell.length_c   1.000
_cell.angle_alpha   90.00
_cell.angle_beta   90.00
_cell.angle_gamma   90.00
#
_symmetry.space_group_name_H-M   'P 1'
#
loop_
_entity.id
_entity.type
_entity.pdbx_description
1 polymer ?
#
loop_
_entity_poly.entity_id
_entity_poly.type
_entity_poly.pdbx_seq_one_letter_code
_entity_poly.pdbx_strand_id
1 'polypeptide(L)'
;MKNEIIINENVKLVMTKDEFGYSEVLETLDSAKFVRIITYNISKESDTLINKLEEFSENKDVIIVTNIPGRFEEYTSYYAKGRAKKQ
;
A
#
# COMPACT_ATOMS: atom_id res chain seq x y z
N MET A 1 3.46 14.04 11.84
CA MET A 1 2.51 13.83 12.94
C MET A 1 1.77 12.50 12.79
N LYS A 2 1.94 11.58 13.74
CA LYS A 2 1.10 10.38 13.92
C LYS A 2 -0.11 10.68 14.83
N ASN A 3 -1.29 10.27 14.39
CA ASN A 3 -2.53 10.30 15.17
C ASN A 3 -3.11 8.89 15.21
N GLU A 4 -3.56 8.47 16.39
CA GLU A 4 -4.20 7.17 16.59
C GLU A 4 -5.60 7.38 17.17
N ILE A 5 -6.59 6.71 16.60
CA ILE A 5 -7.97 6.71 17.06
C ILE A 5 -8.36 5.27 17.33
N ILE A 6 -8.65 4.94 18.58
CA ILE A 6 -9.19 3.63 18.96
C ILE A 6 -10.71 3.69 18.72
N ILE A 7 -11.18 2.88 17.77
CA ILE A 7 -12.61 2.79 17.44
C ILE A 7 -13.29 1.86 18.46
N ASN A 8 -12.64 0.75 18.79
CA ASN A 8 -13.01 -0.17 19.87
C ASN A 8 -11.80 -1.06 20.24
N GLU A 9 -12.01 -2.03 21.13
CA GLU A 9 -10.98 -2.96 21.62
C GLU A 9 -10.22 -3.73 20.52
N ASN A 10 -10.85 -3.89 19.35
CA ASN A 10 -10.33 -4.68 18.24
C ASN A 10 -9.93 -3.83 17.02
N VAL A 11 -10.21 -2.53 17.02
CA VAL A 11 -10.06 -1.67 15.83
C VAL A 11 -9.38 -0.36 16.20
N LYS A 12 -8.24 -0.12 15.52
CA LYS A 12 -7.45 1.09 15.63
C LYS A 12 -7.26 1.73 14.26
N LEU A 13 -7.52 3.03 14.16
CA LEU A 13 -7.19 3.84 13.00
C LEU A 13 -5.88 4.59 13.29
N VAL A 14 -4.88 4.37 12.43
CA VAL A 14 -3.60 5.08 12.48
C VAL A 14 -3.50 5.98 11.28
N MET A 15 -3.21 7.27 11.51
CA MET A 15 -3.01 8.25 10.47
C MET A 15 -1.66 8.93 10.67
N THR A 16 -0.83 8.95 9.65
CA THR A 16 0.45 9.63 9.68
C THR A 16 0.49 10.70 8.60
N LYS A 17 1.02 11.87 8.94
CA LYS A 17 1.32 12.95 8.00
C LYS A 17 2.80 13.32 8.13
N ASP A 18 3.52 13.47 7.02
CA ASP A 18 4.94 13.85 7.01
C ASP A 18 5.85 12.89 7.82
N GLU A 19 5.44 11.63 7.96
CA GLU A 19 6.14 10.56 8.69
C GLU A 19 6.01 9.22 7.94
N PHE A 20 6.92 8.28 8.21
CA PHE A 20 6.88 6.93 7.66
C PHE A 20 5.93 6.02 8.47
N GLY A 21 4.61 6.23 8.34
CA GLY A 21 3.61 5.28 8.88
C GLY A 21 3.60 3.92 8.16
N TYR A 22 4.33 3.83 7.06
CA TYR A 22 4.45 2.63 6.24
C TYR A 22 5.15 1.47 6.95
N SER A 23 6.09 1.73 7.87
CA SER A 23 6.83 0.68 8.58
C SER A 23 5.92 -0.17 9.48
N GLU A 24 4.99 0.45 10.22
CA GLU A 24 4.04 -0.27 11.10
C GLU A 24 3.13 -1.20 10.29
N VAL A 25 2.80 -0.83 9.05
CA VAL A 25 2.07 -1.72 8.13
C VAL A 25 2.92 -2.95 7.80
N LEU A 26 4.17 -2.75 7.37
CA LEU A 26 5.06 -3.85 6.98
C LEU A 26 5.35 -4.85 8.11
N GLU A 27 5.41 -4.36 9.35
CA GLU A 27 5.66 -5.18 10.55
C GLU A 27 4.44 -6.04 10.93
N THR A 28 3.23 -5.59 10.61
CA THR A 28 1.98 -6.30 10.98
C THR A 28 1.49 -7.28 9.93
N LEU A 29 1.97 -7.14 8.67
CA LEU A 29 1.64 -8.00 7.52
C LEU A 29 1.77 -9.50 7.82
N ASP A 30 2.81 -9.92 8.53
CA ASP A 30 3.10 -11.33 8.77
C ASP A 30 2.03 -12.01 9.65
N SER A 31 1.45 -11.25 10.57
CA SER A 31 0.37 -11.70 11.46
C SER A 31 -1.05 -11.51 10.89
N ALA A 32 -1.18 -10.79 9.78
CA ALA A 32 -2.48 -10.45 9.20
C ALA A 32 -3.18 -11.69 8.60
N LYS A 33 -4.47 -11.85 8.90
CA LYS A 33 -5.31 -12.88 8.26
C LYS A 33 -5.68 -12.52 6.82
N PHE A 34 -5.83 -11.23 6.55
CA PHE A 34 -6.10 -10.67 5.22
C PHE A 34 -5.49 -9.27 5.12
N VAL A 35 -5.23 -8.83 3.90
CA VAL A 35 -4.63 -7.52 3.60
C VAL A 35 -5.44 -6.81 2.52
N ARG A 36 -5.73 -5.53 2.74
CA ARG A 36 -6.41 -4.64 1.79
C ARG A 36 -5.59 -3.37 1.63
N ILE A 37 -5.08 -3.12 0.43
CA ILE A 37 -4.26 -1.96 0.11
C ILE A 37 -4.99 -1.11 -0.90
N ILE A 38 -5.26 0.15 -0.56
CA ILE A 38 -5.84 1.13 -1.48
C ILE A 38 -4.82 2.24 -1.63
N THR A 39 -4.25 2.37 -2.83
CA THR A 39 -3.20 3.36 -3.08
C THR A 39 -3.33 3.95 -4.48
N TYR A 40 -2.77 5.13 -4.69
CA TYR A 40 -2.63 5.67 -6.04
C TYR A 40 -1.52 4.97 -6.82
N ASN A 41 -0.43 4.61 -6.15
CA ASN A 41 0.73 3.96 -6.74
C ASN A 41 1.50 3.15 -5.70
N ILE A 42 2.27 2.19 -6.18
CA ILE A 42 3.31 1.49 -5.41
C ILE A 42 4.65 2.08 -5.86
N SER A 43 5.61 2.21 -4.93
CA SER A 43 6.93 2.73 -5.28
C SER A 43 7.63 1.79 -6.26
N LYS A 44 8.30 2.34 -7.27
CA LYS A 44 9.23 1.58 -8.13
C LYS A 44 10.65 1.50 -7.57
N GLU A 45 10.94 2.33 -6.56
CA GLU A 45 12.26 2.46 -5.95
C GLU A 45 12.43 1.49 -4.77
N SER A 46 11.36 0.77 -4.41
CA SER A 46 11.35 -0.16 -3.29
C SER A 46 10.30 -1.24 -3.52
N ASP A 47 10.77 -2.48 -3.61
CA ASP A 47 9.93 -3.67 -3.76
C ASP A 47 9.54 -4.28 -2.41
N THR A 48 9.88 -3.62 -1.29
CA THR A 48 9.70 -4.16 0.07
C THR A 48 8.26 -4.57 0.37
N LEU A 49 7.26 -3.83 -0.14
CA LEU A 49 5.85 -4.23 0.00
C LEU A 49 5.59 -5.56 -0.67
N ILE A 50 6.00 -5.65 -1.94
CA ILE A 50 5.69 -6.76 -2.82
C ILE A 50 6.40 -8.00 -2.32
N ASN A 51 7.69 -7.90 -2.00
CA ASN A 51 8.47 -9.02 -1.45
C ASN A 51 7.83 -9.56 -0.16
N LYS A 52 7.40 -8.69 0.77
CA LYS A 52 6.71 -9.15 1.99
C LYS A 52 5.37 -9.81 1.71
N LEU A 53 4.63 -9.36 0.71
CA LEU A 53 3.38 -9.99 0.29
C LEU A 53 3.63 -11.33 -0.43
N GLU A 54 4.75 -11.48 -1.14
CA GLU A 54 5.16 -12.74 -1.79
C GLU A 54 5.67 -13.79 -0.80
N GLU A 55 6.25 -13.36 0.33
CA GLU A 55 6.68 -14.23 1.44
C GLU A 55 5.50 -14.85 2.21
N PHE A 56 4.27 -14.44 1.93
CA PHE A 56 3.09 -14.99 2.56
C PHE A 56 2.88 -16.46 2.19
N SER A 57 2.44 -17.27 3.16
CA SER A 57 1.96 -18.61 2.86
C SER A 57 0.76 -18.55 1.91
N GLU A 58 0.58 -19.59 1.09
CA GLU A 58 -0.39 -19.67 -0.04
C GLU A 58 -1.86 -19.32 0.32
N ASN A 59 -2.20 -19.19 1.61
CA ASN A 59 -3.56 -19.00 2.09
C ASN A 59 -3.91 -17.56 2.53
N LYS A 60 -3.03 -16.57 2.37
CA LYS A 60 -3.35 -15.19 2.75
C LYS A 60 -4.13 -14.45 1.66
N ASP A 61 -5.28 -13.91 2.03
CA ASP A 61 -6.13 -13.11 1.15
C ASP A 61 -5.60 -11.67 1.06
N VAL A 62 -5.02 -11.33 -0.10
CA VAL A 62 -4.47 -10.01 -0.40
C VAL A 62 -5.24 -9.37 -1.56
N ILE A 63 -5.76 -8.16 -1.34
CA ILE A 63 -6.35 -7.34 -2.42
C ILE A 63 -5.64 -5.99 -2.45
N ILE A 64 -5.17 -5.62 -3.64
CA ILE A 64 -4.57 -4.32 -3.93
C ILE A 64 -5.45 -3.59 -4.95
N VAL A 65 -5.95 -2.43 -4.57
CA VAL A 65 -6.70 -1.52 -5.43
C VAL A 65 -5.80 -0.33 -5.73
N THR A 66 -5.48 -0.14 -7.00
CA THR A 66 -4.59 0.93 -7.45
C THR A 66 -5.15 1.66 -8.67
N ASN A 67 -4.87 2.95 -8.76
CA ASN A 67 -5.27 3.78 -9.89
C ASN A 67 -4.18 3.78 -10.98
N ILE A 68 -3.94 2.61 -11.57
CA ILE A 68 -3.04 2.46 -12.72
C ILE A 68 -3.84 2.72 -14.00
N PRO A 69 -3.50 3.75 -14.80
CA PRO A 69 -4.17 3.99 -16.06
C PRO A 69 -3.85 2.87 -17.07
N GLY A 70 -4.86 2.12 -17.49
CA GLY A 70 -4.71 0.98 -18.43
C GLY A 70 -4.25 1.34 -19.85
N ARG A 71 -4.00 2.62 -20.14
CA ARG A 71 -3.47 3.09 -21.45
C ARG A 71 -1.95 3.00 -21.57
N PHE A 72 -1.26 2.66 -20.49
CA PHE A 72 0.18 2.52 -20.47
C PHE A 72 0.55 1.05 -20.27
N GLU A 73 1.41 0.53 -21.15
CA GLU A 73 2.00 -0.81 -21.00
C GLU A 73 2.88 -0.88 -19.74
N GLU A 74 3.61 0.21 -19.44
CA GLU A 74 4.36 0.39 -18.21
C GLU A 74 4.00 1.69 -17.48
N TYR A 75 3.61 1.59 -16.21
CA TYR A 75 3.22 2.73 -15.35
C TYR A 75 4.25 3.05 -14.27
N THR A 76 5.53 3.09 -14.65
CA THR A 76 6.67 3.45 -13.78
C THR A 76 7.50 4.61 -14.32
N SER A 77 7.27 5.01 -15.58
CA SER A 77 8.02 6.06 -16.26
C SER A 77 7.60 7.47 -15.82
N TYR A 78 8.57 8.39 -15.80
CA TYR A 78 8.32 9.81 -15.51
C TYR A 78 7.28 10.41 -16.49
N TYR A 79 7.31 9.94 -17.74
CA TYR A 79 6.37 10.30 -18.80
C TYR A 79 4.94 9.88 -18.48
N ALA A 80 4.72 8.62 -18.05
CA ALA A 80 3.40 8.11 -17.69
C ALA A 80 2.83 8.83 -16.45
N LYS A 81 3.67 9.11 -15.44
CA LYS A 81 3.27 9.80 -14.19
C LYS A 81 2.79 11.23 -14.43
N GLY A 82 3.47 12.01 -15.27
CA GLY A 82 3.10 13.40 -15.58
C GLY A 82 1.80 13.53 -16.39
N ARG A 83 1.44 12.49 -17.15
CA ARG A 83 0.23 12.43 -17.97
C ARG A 83 -0.94 11.72 -17.29
N ALA A 84 -0.73 11.09 -16.13
CA ALA A 84 -1.77 10.38 -15.39
C ALA A 84 -2.90 11.33 -14.93
N LYS A 85 -2.54 12.56 -14.53
CA LYS A 85 -3.47 13.60 -14.04
C LYS A 85 -4.22 14.39 -15.13
N LYS A 86 -3.85 14.23 -16.41
CA LYS A 86 -4.56 14.86 -17.52
C LYS A 86 -5.72 13.95 -17.93
N GLN A 87 -6.83 14.05 -17.22
CA GLN A 87 -8.15 13.60 -17.65
C GLN A 87 -9.07 14.81 -17.63
#